data_AF-A0A532T970-F1
#
_entry.id   AF-A0A532T970-F1
#
_cell.length_a   1.000
_cell.length_b   1.000
_cell.length_c   1.000
_cell.angle_alpha   90.00
_cell.angle_beta   90.00
_cell.angle_gamma   90.00
#
_symmetry.space_group_name_H-M   'P 1'
#
loop_
_entity.id
_entity.type
_entity.pdbx_description
1 polymer ?
#
loop_
_entity_poly.entity_id
_entity_poly.type
_entity_poly.pdbx_seq_one_letter_code
_entity_poly.pdbx_strand_id
1 'polypeptide(L)'
;MDEIKKIIDELGIDALESNTKIAGVAVVSDSGNIIFQTDNWDLTNQTNIILNVIKGARSFVLNDGEFSVVETTTEGIIGTNDSGMGHIIFAPFQGGVLVSYAMPQADPPKALTFLKTYAMRLNGKV
;
A
#
# COMPACT_ATOMS: atom_id res chain seq x y z
N MET A 1 -2.63 5.21 18.01
CA MET A 1 -1.88 3.99 17.61
C MET A 1 -2.79 2.76 17.65
N ASP A 2 -3.49 2.51 18.76
CA ASP A 2 -4.43 1.36 18.89
C ASP A 2 -5.54 1.32 17.83
N GLU A 3 -6.08 2.49 17.45
CA GLU A 3 -7.16 2.53 16.44
C GLU A 3 -6.68 2.19 15.03
N ILE A 4 -5.50 2.68 14.63
CA ILE A 4 -4.89 2.33 13.33
C ILE A 4 -4.61 0.83 13.30
N LYS A 5 -4.00 0.30 14.37
CA LYS A 5 -3.74 -1.14 14.47
C LYS A 5 -5.02 -1.96 14.30
N LYS A 6 -6.11 -1.58 14.98
CA LYS A 6 -7.41 -2.25 14.83
C LYS A 6 -7.93 -2.22 13.38
N ILE A 7 -7.83 -1.08 12.70
CA ILE A 7 -8.24 -0.96 11.28
C ILE A 7 -7.42 -1.91 10.41
N ILE A 8 -6.11 -2.01 10.65
CA ILE A 8 -5.22 -2.88 9.88
C ILE A 8 -5.42 -4.36 10.22
N ASP A 9 -5.69 -4.70 11.48
CA ASP A 9 -6.03 -6.07 11.89
C ASP A 9 -7.31 -6.54 11.18
N GLU A 10 -8.36 -5.69 11.15
CA GLU A 10 -9.59 -5.94 10.39
C GLU A 10 -9.32 -6.07 8.89
N LEU A 11 -8.51 -5.17 8.31
CA LEU A 11 -8.09 -5.25 6.91
C LEU A 11 -7.47 -6.61 6.59
N GLY A 12 -6.55 -7.09 7.43
CA GLY A 12 -5.87 -8.37 7.23
C GLY A 12 -6.85 -9.56 7.19
N ILE A 13 -7.84 -9.57 8.09
CA ILE A 13 -8.88 -10.60 8.13
C ILE A 13 -9.74 -10.53 6.87
N ASP A 14 -10.28 -9.35 6.55
CA ASP A 14 -11.20 -9.16 5.43
C ASP A 14 -10.50 -9.38 4.07
N ALA A 15 -9.20 -9.07 3.99
CA ALA A 15 -8.37 -9.30 2.81
C ALA A 15 -8.22 -10.79 2.51
N LEU A 16 -8.10 -11.61 3.56
CA LEU A 16 -8.03 -13.07 3.46
C LEU A 16 -9.38 -13.65 3.04
N GLU A 17 -10.47 -13.24 3.69
CA GLU A 17 -11.83 -13.70 3.38
C GLU A 17 -12.26 -13.32 1.96
N SER A 18 -11.91 -12.11 1.53
CA SER A 18 -12.22 -11.59 0.19
C SER A 18 -11.25 -12.08 -0.89
N ASN A 19 -10.26 -12.91 -0.51
CA ASN A 19 -9.24 -13.48 -1.38
C ASN A 19 -8.51 -12.42 -2.25
N THR A 20 -8.18 -11.27 -1.64
CA THR A 20 -7.53 -10.13 -2.31
C THR A 20 -6.06 -10.39 -2.67
N LYS A 21 -5.46 -11.43 -2.06
CA LYS A 21 -4.04 -11.79 -2.21
C LYS A 21 -3.06 -10.71 -1.72
N ILE A 22 -3.52 -9.80 -0.86
CA ILE A 22 -2.66 -8.88 -0.11
C ILE A 22 -1.84 -9.69 0.89
N ALA A 23 -0.53 -9.42 0.94
CA ALA A 23 0.41 -10.15 1.78
C ALA A 23 1.19 -9.25 2.74
N GLY A 24 1.23 -7.94 2.53
CA GLY A 24 1.84 -6.99 3.47
C GLY A 24 1.24 -5.60 3.32
N VAL A 25 1.19 -4.86 4.42
CA VAL A 25 0.65 -3.49 4.43
C VAL A 25 1.49 -2.55 5.29
N ALA A 26 1.46 -1.27 4.97
CA ALA A 26 2.09 -0.19 5.71
C ALA A 26 1.24 1.08 5.64
N VAL A 27 1.21 1.83 6.73
CA VAL A 27 0.60 3.16 6.81
C VAL A 27 1.71 4.18 6.94
N VAL A 28 1.83 5.05 5.95
CA VAL A 28 2.88 6.08 5.89
C VAL A 28 2.21 7.45 5.93
N SER A 29 2.67 8.33 6.81
CA SER A 29 2.19 9.72 6.88
C SER A 29 2.64 10.54 5.67
N ASP A 30 1.98 11.67 5.43
CA ASP A 30 2.39 12.67 4.44
C ASP A 30 3.81 13.23 4.68
N SER A 31 4.25 13.24 5.94
CA SER A 31 5.60 13.58 6.38
C SER A 31 6.64 12.48 6.14
N GLY A 32 6.22 11.30 5.69
CA GLY A 32 7.11 10.17 5.39
C GLY A 32 7.48 9.31 6.60
N ASN A 33 6.71 9.38 7.69
CA ASN A 33 6.89 8.52 8.85
C ASN A 33 6.08 7.23 8.69
N ILE A 34 6.65 6.09 9.08
CA ILE A 34 5.89 4.84 9.20
C ILE A 34 5.11 4.87 10.50
N ILE A 35 3.79 4.82 10.38
CA ILE A 35 2.87 4.75 11.53
C ILE A 35 2.59 3.30 11.92
N PHE A 36 2.53 2.43 10.91
CA PHE A 36 2.33 1.00 11.05
C PHE A 36 2.94 0.27 9.86
N GLN A 37 3.46 -0.94 10.06
CA GLN A 37 3.73 -1.91 9.00
C GLN A 37 3.57 -3.33 9.54
N THR A 38 3.22 -4.28 8.67
CA THR A 38 3.23 -5.70 9.00
C THR A 38 4.67 -6.22 9.17
N ASP A 39 4.87 -7.23 10.01
CA ASP A 39 6.22 -7.71 10.38
C ASP A 39 6.99 -8.39 9.24
N ASN A 40 6.33 -8.70 8.12
CA ASN A 40 6.91 -9.45 7.00
C ASN A 40 7.66 -8.59 5.98
N TRP A 41 7.76 -7.28 6.21
CA TRP A 41 8.58 -6.36 5.41
C TRP A 41 8.96 -5.13 6.22
N ASP A 42 10.03 -4.45 5.81
CA ASP A 42 10.48 -3.21 6.45
C ASP A 42 10.70 -2.09 5.42
N LEU A 43 9.87 -1.06 5.51
CA LEU A 43 9.91 0.10 4.62
C LEU A 43 10.57 1.33 5.27
N THR A 44 11.13 1.20 6.49
CA THR A 44 11.59 2.35 7.30
C THR A 44 12.57 3.25 6.56
N ASN A 45 13.48 2.66 5.77
CA ASN A 45 14.48 3.39 4.99
C ASN A 45 14.02 3.72 3.55
N GLN A 46 12.77 3.44 3.22
CA GLN A 46 12.23 3.48 1.86
C GLN A 46 11.01 4.40 1.72
N THR A 47 10.62 5.14 2.77
CA THR A 47 9.44 6.03 2.75
C THR A 47 9.58 7.17 1.73
N ASN A 48 10.79 7.67 1.47
CA ASN A 48 11.04 8.64 0.40
C ASN A 48 10.64 8.11 -0.98
N ILE A 49 10.82 6.81 -1.22
CA ILE A 49 10.45 6.17 -2.48
C ILE A 49 8.93 6.19 -2.64
N ILE A 50 8.21 5.82 -1.57
CA ILE A 50 6.74 5.88 -1.51
C ILE A 50 6.24 7.30 -1.80
N LEU A 51 6.80 8.31 -1.14
CA LEU A 51 6.42 9.71 -1.36
C LEU A 51 6.71 10.19 -2.79
N ASN A 52 7.80 9.72 -3.40
CA ASN A 52 8.13 10.07 -4.79
C ASN A 52 7.12 9.47 -5.78
N VAL A 53 6.65 8.25 -5.55
CA VAL A 53 5.57 7.64 -6.37
C VAL A 53 4.28 8.45 -6.26
N ILE A 54 3.91 8.87 -5.05
CA ILE A 54 2.75 9.75 -4.83
C ILE A 54 2.90 11.11 -5.55
N LYS A 55 4.13 11.61 -5.68
CA LYS A 55 4.45 12.83 -6.45
C LYS A 55 4.56 12.61 -7.96
N GLY A 56 4.37 11.39 -8.45
CA GLY A 56 4.31 11.07 -9.88
C GLY A 56 5.51 10.31 -10.45
N ALA A 57 6.42 9.77 -9.62
CA ALA A 57 7.44 8.85 -10.11
C ALA A 57 6.77 7.63 -10.78
N ARG A 58 7.26 7.25 -11.96
CA ARG A 58 6.68 6.17 -12.80
C ARG A 58 7.40 4.84 -12.65
N SER A 59 8.55 4.81 -12.02
CA SER A 59 9.30 3.61 -11.67
C SER A 59 9.94 3.80 -10.30
N PHE A 60 10.14 2.69 -9.59
CA PHE A 60 10.71 2.71 -8.25
C PHE A 60 11.27 1.33 -7.87
N VAL A 61 12.19 1.32 -6.92
CA VAL A 61 12.70 0.08 -6.30
C VAL A 61 12.17 0.02 -4.89
N LEU A 62 11.50 -1.07 -4.52
CA LEU A 62 10.99 -1.27 -3.17
C LEU A 62 11.36 -2.68 -2.70
N ASN A 63 12.09 -2.78 -1.59
CA ASN A 63 12.58 -4.04 -1.03
C ASN A 63 13.29 -4.93 -2.07
N ASP A 64 14.24 -4.32 -2.79
CA ASP A 64 15.02 -4.90 -3.90
C ASP A 64 14.22 -5.34 -5.14
N GLY A 65 12.90 -5.12 -5.16
CA GLY A 65 12.07 -5.33 -6.35
C GLY A 65 11.99 -4.07 -7.20
N GLU A 66 12.19 -4.19 -8.51
CA GLU A 66 11.96 -3.12 -9.49
C GLU A 66 10.49 -3.10 -9.93
N PHE A 67 9.84 -1.94 -9.84
CA PHE A 67 8.43 -1.78 -10.16
C PHE A 67 8.21 -0.62 -11.13
N SER A 68 7.27 -0.83 -12.06
CA SER A 68 6.76 0.18 -12.97
C SER A 68 5.32 0.52 -12.64
N VAL A 69 4.98 1.81 -12.60
CA VAL A 69 3.60 2.29 -12.41
C VAL A 69 2.81 2.01 -13.67
N VAL A 70 1.85 1.08 -13.57
CA VAL A 70 0.98 0.68 -14.68
C VAL A 70 -0.36 1.42 -14.67
N GLU A 71 -0.78 1.92 -13.50
CA GLU A 71 -2.05 2.65 -13.38
C GLU A 71 -1.95 3.79 -12.36
N THR A 72 -2.64 4.89 -12.66
CA THR A 72 -2.84 6.02 -11.75
C THR A 72 -4.27 6.49 -11.89
N THR A 73 -5.05 6.36 -10.83
CA THR A 73 -6.46 6.78 -10.77
C THR A 73 -6.66 7.78 -9.64
N THR A 74 -7.89 8.28 -9.49
CA THR A 74 -8.28 9.06 -8.31
C THR A 74 -8.32 8.22 -7.04
N GLU A 75 -8.44 6.90 -7.15
CA GLU A 75 -8.46 5.99 -6.00
C GLU A 75 -7.07 5.70 -5.47
N GLY A 76 -6.09 5.56 -6.37
CA GLY A 76 -4.70 5.29 -6.01
C GLY A 76 -3.78 4.99 -7.21
N ILE A 77 -2.65 4.36 -6.91
CA ILE A 77 -1.57 4.06 -7.85
C ILE A 77 -1.25 2.57 -7.77
N ILE A 78 -1.02 1.94 -8.93
CA ILE A 78 -0.64 0.54 -9.02
C ILE A 78 0.73 0.45 -9.69
N GLY A 79 1.70 -0.11 -8.96
CA GLY A 79 2.99 -0.53 -9.48
C GLY A 79 3.05 -2.05 -9.62
N THR A 80 3.60 -2.54 -10.72
CA THR A 80 3.80 -3.98 -10.98
C THR A 80 5.27 -4.26 -11.11
N ASN A 81 5.72 -5.37 -10.52
CA ASN A 81 7.11 -5.79 -10.64
C ASN A 81 7.38 -6.32 -12.04
N ASP A 82 8.46 -5.85 -12.66
CA ASP A 82 8.79 -6.18 -14.05
C ASP A 82 9.19 -7.66 -14.23
N SER A 83 9.61 -8.33 -13.15
CA SER A 83 9.93 -9.76 -13.11
C SER A 83 8.76 -10.65 -12.67
N GLY A 84 7.56 -10.09 -12.49
CA GLY A 84 6.36 -10.85 -12.11
C GLY A 84 6.30 -11.25 -10.63
N MET A 85 7.07 -10.59 -9.75
CA MET A 85 7.08 -10.88 -8.31
C MET A 85 5.85 -10.36 -7.55
N GLY A 86 5.01 -9.53 -8.17
CA GLY A 86 3.77 -9.03 -7.56
C GLY A 86 3.54 -7.56 -7.83
N HIS A 87 2.74 -6.93 -6.97
CA HIS A 87 2.28 -5.56 -7.13
C HIS A 87 2.46 -4.76 -5.84
N ILE A 88 2.76 -3.47 -5.97
CA ILE A 88 2.66 -2.49 -4.91
C ILE A 88 1.50 -1.56 -5.22
N ILE A 89 0.58 -1.47 -4.28
CA ILE A 89 -0.64 -0.67 -4.42
C ILE A 89 -0.59 0.45 -3.39
N PHE A 90 -0.75 1.67 -3.86
CA PHE A 90 -0.78 2.88 -3.04
C PHE A 90 -2.20 3.40 -3.02
N ALA A 91 -2.82 3.43 -1.85
CA ALA A 91 -4.15 4.00 -1.62
C ALA A 91 -4.03 5.25 -0.74
N PRO A 92 -3.98 6.46 -1.35
CA PRO A 92 -3.87 7.72 -0.61
C PRO A 92 -5.11 8.00 0.23
N PHE A 93 -4.91 8.66 1.37
CA PHE A 93 -5.95 9.15 2.26
C PHE A 93 -5.56 10.51 2.87
N GLN A 94 -6.47 11.16 3.60
CA GLN A 94 -6.18 12.42 4.28
C GLN A 94 -5.20 12.20 5.43
N GLY A 95 -3.95 12.64 5.24
CA GLY A 95 -2.85 12.53 6.20
C GLY A 95 -1.77 11.51 5.82
N GLY A 96 -1.93 10.76 4.72
CA GLY A 96 -0.93 9.77 4.32
C GLY A 96 -1.34 8.85 3.17
N VAL A 97 -0.69 7.68 3.13
CA VAL A 97 -0.92 6.63 2.15
C VAL A 97 -0.89 5.26 2.81
N LEU A 98 -1.89 4.44 2.46
CA LEU A 98 -1.90 3.01 2.77
C LEU A 98 -1.21 2.30 1.62
N VAL A 99 -0.07 1.68 1.89
CA VAL A 99 0.74 0.94 0.92
C VAL A 99 0.57 -0.55 1.17
N SER A 100 0.40 -1.32 0.11
CA SER A 100 0.21 -2.76 0.18
C SER A 100 1.09 -3.47 -0.82
N TYR A 101 1.65 -4.61 -0.41
CA TYR A 101 2.15 -5.61 -1.33
C TYR A 101 1.06 -6.66 -1.61
N ALA A 102 0.78 -6.91 -2.87
CA ALA A 102 -0.13 -7.94 -3.35
C ALA A 102 0.65 -8.97 -4.17
N MET A 103 0.35 -10.26 -3.95
CA MET A 103 1.02 -11.36 -4.63
C MET A 103 0.78 -11.33 -6.16
N PRO A 104 1.61 -12.00 -6.99
CA PRO A 104 1.45 -12.03 -8.45
C PRO A 104 0.08 -12.47 -8.97
N GLN A 105 -0.62 -13.27 -8.17
CA GLN A 105 -1.93 -13.83 -8.51
C GLN A 105 -3.09 -12.89 -8.17
N ALA A 106 -2.80 -11.71 -7.62
CA ALA A 106 -3.80 -10.72 -7.26
C ALA A 106 -4.44 -10.10 -8.50
N ASP A 107 -5.65 -9.58 -8.33
CA ASP A 107 -6.25 -8.62 -9.25
C ASP A 107 -5.96 -7.21 -8.70
N PRO A 108 -5.01 -6.45 -9.30
CA PRO A 108 -4.56 -5.19 -8.71
C PRO A 108 -5.65 -4.11 -8.63
N PRO A 109 -6.50 -3.89 -9.66
CA PRO A 109 -7.66 -3.02 -9.55
C PRO A 109 -8.61 -3.42 -8.41
N LYS A 110 -8.96 -4.71 -8.28
CA LYS A 110 -9.83 -5.17 -7.19
C LYS A 110 -9.19 -4.93 -5.81
N ALA A 111 -7.89 -5.19 -5.68
CA ALA A 111 -7.15 -4.96 -4.44
C ALA A 111 -7.07 -3.46 -4.11
N LEU A 112 -6.92 -2.58 -5.11
CA LEU A 112 -6.96 -1.12 -4.90
C LEU A 112 -8.32 -0.66 -4.37
N THR A 113 -9.42 -1.09 -5.00
CA THR A 113 -10.77 -0.74 -4.52
C THR A 113 -11.00 -1.23 -3.10
N PHE A 114 -10.57 -2.47 -2.78
CA PHE A 114 -10.61 -2.98 -1.41
C PHE A 114 -9.81 -2.10 -0.44
N LEU A 115 -8.52 -1.84 -0.73
CA LEU A 115 -7.65 -1.02 0.11
C LEU A 115 -8.20 0.39 0.31
N LYS A 116 -8.85 0.96 -0.71
CA LYS A 116 -9.44 2.29 -0.62
C LYS A 116 -10.50 2.40 0.47
N THR A 117 -11.30 1.34 0.68
CA THR A 117 -12.30 1.32 1.77
C THR A 117 -11.66 1.48 3.15
N TYR A 118 -10.49 0.89 3.39
CA TYR A 118 -9.75 1.02 4.65
C TYR A 118 -8.94 2.32 4.71
N ALA A 119 -8.37 2.76 3.59
CA ALA A 119 -7.66 4.04 3.52
C ALA A 119 -8.58 5.20 3.95
N MET A 120 -9.86 5.19 3.55
CA MET A 120 -10.83 6.19 4.01
C MET A 120 -11.07 6.16 5.53
N ARG A 121 -10.97 4.98 6.18
CA ARG A 121 -11.10 4.83 7.62
C ARG A 121 -9.90 5.41 8.39
N LEU A 122 -8.76 5.62 7.71
CA LEU A 122 -7.55 6.22 8.29
C LEU A 122 -7.55 7.76 8.26
N ASN A 123 -8.53 8.39 7.58
CA ASN A 123 -8.63 9.85 7.48
C ASN A 123 -8.62 10.51 8.87
N GLY A 124 -7.66 11.42 9.09
CA GLY A 124 -7.53 12.18 10.34
C GLY A 124 -7.03 11.37 11.54
N LYS A 125 -6.44 10.18 11.32
CA LYS A 125 -5.92 9.30 12.39
C LYS A 125 -4.40 9.25 12.47
N VAL A 126 -3.72 9.82 11.48
CA VAL A 126 -2.26 9.90 11.34
C VAL A 126 -1.76 11.28 11.77
#